data_AF-H9NDZ5-F1
#
_entry.id   AF-H9NDZ5-F1
#
_cell.length_a   1.000
_cell.length_b   1.000
_cell.length_c   1.000
_cell.angle_alpha   90.00
_cell.angle_beta   90.00
_cell.angle_gamma   90.00
#
_symmetry.space_group_name_H-M   'P 1'
#
loop_
_entity.id
_entity.type
_entity.pdbx_description
1 polymer ?
#
loop_
_entity_poly.entity_id
_entity_poly.type
_entity_poly.pdbx_seq_one_letter_code
_entity_poly.pdbx_strand_id
1 'polypeptide(L)'
;MMICLINQILTGLFLAFHYKTDINLAFQSIINMNRNINFGWLIRSFHANGASMFFIMIYIHISRGIYMNSFNFKMTWIIGVILLLLTMMTAFVGYVLPWGQMSFWGATVITNLLSAIPYLGNSIVIWIWGGFSISNATLTRFFSIHFILPFIIIFFTLIHLFFLHMTGSNNPLGINSNFDKITFSPYFLIKDLIGLIMFMWMFFILALIFPYLLNDHNNFIMANPMITPNHIQPEWYFLFSYSILR
;
A
#
# COMPACT_ATOMS: atom_id res chain seq x y z
N MET A 1 7.74 6.69 -6.35
CA MET A 1 7.29 6.56 -4.94
C MET A 1 6.54 7.80 -4.46
N MET A 2 7.13 9.02 -4.42
CA MET A 2 6.39 10.23 -4.00
C MET A 2 5.12 10.50 -4.84
N ILE A 3 5.23 10.33 -6.17
CA ILE A 3 4.07 10.41 -7.07
C ILE A 3 2.98 9.38 -6.72
N CYS A 4 3.38 8.15 -6.37
CA CYS A 4 2.45 7.10 -5.94
C CYS A 4 1.76 7.51 -4.62
N LEU A 5 2.50 8.07 -3.66
CA LEU A 5 1.95 8.55 -2.39
C LEU A 5 0.96 9.69 -2.59
N ILE A 6 1.28 10.67 -3.45
CA ILE A 6 0.37 11.77 -3.79
C ILE A 6 -0.89 11.21 -4.47
N ASN A 7 -0.76 10.29 -5.43
CA ASN A 7 -1.90 9.63 -6.05
C ASN A 7 -2.79 8.93 -5.02
N GLN A 8 -2.21 8.15 -4.10
CA GLN A 8 -2.95 7.44 -3.05
C GLN A 8 -3.69 8.39 -2.11
N ILE A 9 -3.05 9.47 -1.66
CA ILE A 9 -3.68 10.43 -0.75
C ILE A 9 -4.82 11.19 -1.45
N LEU A 10 -4.59 11.68 -2.67
CA LEU A 10 -5.62 12.41 -3.41
C LEU A 10 -6.80 11.50 -3.72
N THR A 11 -6.58 10.37 -4.39
CA THR A 11 -7.66 9.45 -4.75
C THR A 11 -8.35 8.88 -3.51
N GLY A 12 -7.61 8.56 -2.45
CA GLY A 12 -8.15 8.07 -1.18
C GLY A 12 -9.04 9.08 -0.47
N LEU A 13 -8.65 10.36 -0.47
CA LEU A 13 -9.47 11.44 0.10
C LEU A 13 -10.82 11.58 -0.64
N PHE A 14 -10.80 11.57 -1.98
CA PHE A 14 -12.03 11.62 -2.78
C PHE A 14 -12.92 10.39 -2.58
N LEU A 15 -12.34 9.20 -2.44
CA LEU A 15 -13.10 7.99 -2.09
C LEU A 15 -13.70 8.08 -0.68
N ALA A 16 -12.96 8.64 0.28
CA ALA A 16 -13.41 8.78 1.66
C ALA A 16 -14.64 9.69 1.79
N PHE A 17 -14.84 10.69 0.91
CA PHE A 17 -16.05 11.53 0.90
C PHE A 17 -17.34 10.75 0.60
N HIS A 18 -17.22 9.56 0.01
CA HIS A 18 -18.36 8.76 -0.44
C HIS A 18 -18.44 7.38 0.22
N TYR A 19 -17.38 6.95 0.90
CA TYR A 19 -17.31 5.67 1.58
C TYR A 19 -18.14 5.66 2.88
N LYS A 20 -18.76 4.52 3.17
CA LYS A 20 -19.52 4.30 4.41
C LYS A 20 -18.85 3.22 5.26
N THR A 21 -18.46 3.57 6.48
CA THR A 21 -17.82 2.69 7.47
C THR A 21 -18.83 1.86 8.27
N ASP A 22 -19.73 1.18 7.58
CA ASP A 22 -20.69 0.23 8.18
C ASP A 22 -20.68 -1.07 7.38
N ILE A 23 -20.59 -2.24 8.03
CA ILE A 23 -20.49 -3.54 7.33
C ILE A 23 -21.66 -3.83 6.37
N ASN A 24 -22.84 -3.29 6.64
CA ASN A 24 -24.01 -3.45 5.78
C ASN A 24 -23.95 -2.55 4.54
N LEU A 25 -23.18 -1.46 4.62
CA LEU A 25 -23.15 -0.41 3.59
C LEU A 25 -21.79 -0.29 2.89
N ALA A 26 -20.71 -0.85 3.44
CA ALA A 26 -19.35 -0.69 2.93
C ALA A 26 -19.22 -1.16 1.48
N PHE A 27 -19.60 -2.41 1.21
CA PHE A 27 -19.60 -2.97 -0.13
C PHE A 27 -20.54 -2.20 -1.08
N GLN A 28 -21.73 -1.83 -0.62
CA GLN A 28 -22.69 -1.05 -1.41
C GLN A 28 -22.16 0.37 -1.73
N SER A 29 -21.44 1.01 -0.82
CA SER A 29 -20.85 2.33 -1.04
C SER A 29 -19.80 2.30 -2.14
N ILE A 30 -19.02 1.21 -2.25
CA ILE A 30 -18.08 0.97 -3.34
C ILE A 30 -18.80 0.81 -4.68
N ILE A 31 -19.91 0.06 -4.71
CA ILE A 31 -20.74 -0.06 -5.92
C ILE A 31 -21.30 1.31 -6.33
N ASN A 32 -21.82 2.06 -5.37
CA ASN A 32 -22.35 3.40 -5.61
C ASN A 32 -21.28 4.35 -6.18
N MET A 33 -20.06 4.33 -5.62
CA MET A 33 -18.93 5.09 -6.16
C MET A 33 -18.63 4.74 -7.61
N ASN A 34 -18.61 3.46 -7.95
CA ASN A 34 -18.32 3.02 -9.31
C ASN A 34 -19.41 3.38 -10.32
N ARG A 35 -20.68 3.38 -9.90
CA ARG A 35 -21.82 3.49 -10.83
C ARG A 35 -22.42 4.88 -10.91
N ASN A 36 -22.51 5.58 -9.78
CA ASN A 36 -23.36 6.75 -9.64
C ASN A 36 -22.59 8.05 -9.39
N ILE A 37 -21.29 7.98 -9.09
CA ILE A 37 -20.46 9.15 -8.84
C ILE A 37 -19.67 9.50 -10.09
N ASN A 38 -19.71 10.76 -10.49
CA ASN A 38 -18.96 11.26 -11.64
C ASN A 38 -17.47 10.94 -11.47
N PHE A 39 -16.91 10.21 -12.45
CA PHE A 39 -15.53 9.69 -12.40
C PHE A 39 -15.19 8.80 -11.19
N GLY A 40 -16.16 8.34 -10.40
CA GLY A 40 -15.90 7.53 -9.22
C GLY A 40 -15.24 6.19 -9.55
N TRP A 41 -15.64 5.56 -10.66
CA TRP A 41 -14.96 4.35 -11.19
C TRP A 41 -13.48 4.60 -11.51
N LEU A 42 -13.17 5.78 -12.05
CA LEU A 42 -11.82 6.16 -12.45
C LEU A 42 -10.95 6.42 -11.23
N ILE A 43 -11.46 7.19 -10.27
CA ILE A 43 -10.78 7.47 -9.00
C ILE A 43 -10.51 6.16 -8.25
N ARG A 44 -11.49 5.25 -8.19
CA ARG A 44 -11.32 3.93 -7.57
C ARG A 44 -10.28 3.10 -8.31
N SER A 45 -10.30 3.09 -9.64
CA SER A 45 -9.30 2.37 -10.44
C SER A 45 -7.90 2.89 -10.19
N PHE A 46 -7.72 4.22 -10.15
CA PHE A 46 -6.43 4.86 -9.86
C PHE A 46 -5.95 4.59 -8.43
N HIS A 47 -6.85 4.52 -7.45
CA HIS A 47 -6.49 4.17 -6.09
C HIS A 47 -6.01 2.71 -6.00
N ALA A 48 -6.82 1.77 -6.48
CA ALA A 48 -6.53 0.33 -6.43
C ALA A 48 -5.27 -0.04 -7.21
N ASN A 49 -5.18 0.34 -8.48
CA ASN A 49 -3.99 0.05 -9.31
C ASN A 49 -2.78 0.88 -8.88
N GLY A 50 -3.01 2.05 -8.29
CA GLY A 50 -1.93 2.88 -7.74
C GLY A 50 -1.25 2.22 -6.55
N ALA A 51 -1.95 1.40 -5.76
CA ALA A 51 -1.35 0.63 -4.67
C ALA A 51 -0.38 -0.42 -5.23
N SER A 52 -0.78 -1.16 -6.27
CA SER A 52 0.10 -2.09 -6.99
C SER A 52 1.32 -1.38 -7.57
N MET A 53 1.14 -0.24 -8.25
CA MET A 53 2.28 0.56 -8.75
C MET A 53 3.19 1.05 -7.63
N PHE A 54 2.65 1.33 -6.43
CA PHE A 54 3.45 1.69 -5.27
C PHE A 54 4.40 0.54 -4.88
N PHE A 55 3.89 -0.69 -4.75
CA PHE A 55 4.72 -1.86 -4.40
C PHE A 55 5.73 -2.23 -5.48
N ILE A 56 5.36 -2.15 -6.78
CA ILE A 56 6.32 -2.32 -7.87
C ILE A 56 7.49 -1.35 -7.71
N MET A 57 7.21 -0.07 -7.45
CA MET A 57 8.23 0.97 -7.29
C MET A 57 9.05 0.78 -6.01
N ILE A 58 8.44 0.35 -4.91
CA ILE A 58 9.16 0.01 -3.67
C ILE A 58 10.12 -1.16 -3.91
N TYR A 59 9.68 -2.24 -4.55
CA TYR A 59 10.53 -3.41 -4.78
C TYR A 59 11.69 -3.10 -5.73
N ILE A 60 11.47 -2.29 -6.77
CA ILE A 60 12.57 -1.76 -7.60
C ILE A 60 13.51 -0.86 -6.79
N HIS A 61 12.97 -0.04 -5.89
CA HIS A 61 13.80 0.83 -5.05
C HIS A 61 14.68 0.04 -4.07
N ILE A 62 14.11 -0.99 -3.43
CA ILE A 62 14.83 -1.90 -2.54
C ILE A 62 15.86 -2.71 -3.32
N SER A 63 15.51 -3.25 -4.49
CA SER A 63 16.45 -4.04 -5.31
C SER A 63 17.64 -3.20 -5.75
N ARG A 64 17.42 -1.95 -6.17
CA ARG A 64 18.52 -0.99 -6.41
C ARG A 64 19.37 -0.81 -5.17
N GLY A 65 18.74 -0.64 -4.01
CA GLY A 65 19.45 -0.40 -2.76
C GLY A 65 20.36 -1.56 -2.33
N ILE A 66 19.91 -2.79 -2.57
CA ILE A 66 20.71 -4.01 -2.35
C ILE A 66 21.82 -4.09 -3.40
N TYR A 67 21.48 -4.01 -4.69
CA TYR A 67 22.44 -4.17 -5.78
C TYR A 67 23.59 -3.16 -5.74
N MET A 68 23.30 -1.91 -5.34
CA MET A 68 24.29 -0.83 -5.27
C MET A 68 24.92 -0.68 -3.87
N ASN A 69 24.66 -1.59 -2.92
CA ASN A 69 25.13 -1.48 -1.52
C ASN A 69 24.70 -0.17 -0.80
N SER A 70 23.58 0.43 -1.19
CA SER A 70 23.05 1.63 -0.54
C SER A 70 22.51 1.37 0.87
N PHE A 71 22.33 0.10 1.28
CA PHE A 71 22.03 -0.26 2.67
C PHE A 71 23.14 0.16 3.65
N ASN A 72 24.34 0.48 3.17
CA ASN A 72 25.42 1.05 3.98
C ASN A 72 25.08 2.43 4.56
N PHE A 73 24.12 3.17 3.98
CA PHE A 73 23.54 4.36 4.59
C PHE A 73 22.54 3.96 5.68
N LYS A 74 23.06 3.47 6.81
CA LYS A 74 22.29 2.76 7.85
C LYS A 74 21.02 3.50 8.29
N MET A 75 21.10 4.79 8.58
CA MET A 75 19.92 5.56 9.02
C MET A 75 18.86 5.65 7.91
N THR A 76 19.28 6.04 6.71
CA THR A 76 18.39 6.08 5.53
C THR A 76 17.75 4.72 5.26
N TRP A 77 18.53 3.63 5.35
CA TRP A 77 18.06 2.27 5.15
C TRP A 77 17.05 1.82 6.20
N ILE A 78 17.33 2.05 7.49
CA ILE A 78 16.42 1.71 8.59
C ILE A 78 15.08 2.44 8.43
N ILE A 79 15.10 3.74 8.11
CA ILE A 79 13.88 4.49 7.83
C ILE A 79 13.17 3.94 6.58
N GLY A 80 13.92 3.50 5.57
CA GLY A 80 13.36 2.82 4.39
C GLY A 80 12.61 1.52 4.73
N VAL A 81 13.15 0.71 5.66
CA VAL A 81 12.46 -0.49 6.17
C VAL A 81 11.19 -0.12 6.93
N ILE A 82 11.22 0.94 7.76
CA ILE A 82 10.03 1.42 8.46
C ILE A 82 8.97 1.89 7.46
N LEU A 83 9.36 2.62 6.41
CA LEU A 83 8.46 3.04 5.33
C LEU A 83 7.81 1.85 4.62
N LEU A 84 8.59 0.79 4.33
CA LEU A 84 8.05 -0.45 3.76
C LEU A 84 6.97 -1.04 4.67
N LEU A 85 7.26 -1.21 5.96
CA LEU A 85 6.31 -1.80 6.92
C LEU A 85 5.04 -0.95 7.08
N LEU A 86 5.17 0.38 7.16
CA LEU A 86 4.03 1.29 7.20
C LEU A 86 3.18 1.19 5.92
N THR A 87 3.83 1.07 4.75
CA THR A 87 3.12 0.94 3.47
C THR A 87 2.40 -0.40 3.36
N MET A 88 3.04 -1.49 3.81
CA MET A 88 2.43 -2.82 3.92
C MET A 88 1.19 -2.79 4.83
N MET A 89 1.31 -2.21 6.02
CA MET A 89 0.19 -2.06 6.95
C MET A 89 -0.94 -1.24 6.32
N THR A 90 -0.63 -0.09 5.71
CA THR A 90 -1.60 0.79 5.05
C THR A 90 -2.36 0.07 3.95
N ALA A 91 -1.66 -0.65 3.06
CA ALA A 91 -2.27 -1.37 1.97
C ALA A 91 -3.14 -2.54 2.46
N PHE A 92 -2.68 -3.29 3.46
CA PHE A 92 -3.45 -4.36 4.06
C PHE A 92 -4.77 -3.85 4.64
N VAL A 93 -4.75 -2.83 5.51
CA VAL A 93 -6.02 -2.31 6.09
C VAL A 93 -6.91 -1.65 5.04
N GLY A 94 -6.32 -1.05 4.00
CA GLY A 94 -7.06 -0.49 2.85
C GLY A 94 -7.79 -1.57 2.05
N TYR A 95 -7.16 -2.73 1.87
CA TYR A 95 -7.74 -3.87 1.17
C TYR A 95 -8.95 -4.47 1.91
N VAL A 96 -9.11 -4.24 3.21
CA VAL A 96 -10.27 -4.69 3.99
C VAL A 96 -11.50 -3.82 3.73
N LEU A 97 -11.33 -2.54 3.39
CA LEU A 97 -12.39 -1.54 3.31
C LEU A 97 -13.50 -1.86 2.29
N PRO A 98 -13.23 -2.46 1.11
CA PRO A 98 -14.29 -2.84 0.19
C PRO A 98 -15.29 -3.86 0.77
N TRP A 99 -14.91 -4.60 1.80
CA TRP A 99 -15.74 -5.60 2.46
C TRP A 99 -16.25 -6.72 1.52
N GLY A 100 -15.40 -7.14 0.59
CA GLY A 100 -15.62 -8.34 -0.24
C GLY A 100 -15.12 -9.62 0.45
N GLN A 101 -15.27 -10.77 -0.22
CA GLN A 101 -14.87 -12.06 0.34
C GLN A 101 -13.37 -12.13 0.67
N MET A 102 -12.49 -11.72 -0.26
CA MET A 102 -11.04 -11.73 0.01
C MET A 102 -10.65 -10.68 1.06
N SER A 103 -11.31 -9.52 1.08
CA SER A 103 -11.13 -8.52 2.13
C SER A 103 -11.38 -9.10 3.53
N PHE A 104 -12.54 -9.75 3.73
CA PHE A 104 -12.94 -10.27 5.03
C PHE A 104 -12.11 -11.48 5.46
N TRP A 105 -11.94 -12.47 4.58
CA TRP A 105 -11.22 -13.69 4.91
C TRP A 105 -9.72 -13.46 5.01
N GLY A 106 -9.16 -12.59 4.16
CA GLY A 106 -7.78 -12.12 4.28
C GLY A 106 -7.53 -11.42 5.62
N ALA A 107 -8.44 -10.52 6.03
CA ALA A 107 -8.35 -9.88 7.35
C ALA A 107 -8.37 -10.90 8.48
N THR A 108 -9.30 -11.87 8.42
CA THR A 108 -9.46 -12.92 9.43
C THR A 108 -8.18 -13.75 9.56
N VAL A 109 -7.65 -14.27 8.45
CA VAL A 109 -6.45 -15.14 8.48
C VAL A 109 -5.22 -14.37 8.94
N ILE A 110 -4.95 -13.19 8.35
CA ILE A 110 -3.71 -12.45 8.62
C ILE A 110 -3.66 -11.94 10.06
N THR A 111 -4.75 -11.36 10.56
CA THR A 111 -4.74 -10.85 11.94
C THR A 111 -4.71 -11.97 12.98
N ASN A 112 -5.30 -13.12 12.67
CA ASN A 112 -5.29 -14.27 13.58
C ASN A 112 -3.89 -14.90 13.72
N LEU A 113 -2.91 -14.60 12.84
CA LEU A 113 -1.52 -15.02 13.04
C LEU A 113 -0.92 -14.51 14.37
N LEU A 114 -1.42 -13.38 14.88
CA LEU A 114 -0.99 -12.84 16.17
C LEU A 114 -1.41 -13.72 17.35
N SER A 115 -2.38 -14.62 17.18
CA SER A 115 -2.76 -15.60 18.21
C SER A 115 -1.62 -16.56 18.58
N ALA A 116 -0.64 -16.73 17.69
CA ALA A 116 0.55 -17.55 17.93
C ALA A 116 1.53 -16.94 18.95
N ILE A 117 1.37 -15.67 19.34
CA ILE A 117 2.20 -15.03 20.37
C ILE A 117 1.90 -15.69 21.73
N PRO A 118 2.89 -16.27 22.44
CA PRO A 118 2.66 -16.93 23.71
C PRO A 118 2.02 -16.01 24.75
N TYR A 119 1.08 -16.54 25.52
CA TYR A 119 0.33 -15.88 26.61
C TYR A 119 -0.60 -14.71 26.21
N LEU A 120 -0.18 -13.85 25.28
CA LEU A 120 -0.88 -12.61 24.91
C LEU A 120 -1.56 -12.65 23.55
N GLY A 121 -1.32 -13.67 22.72
CA GLY A 121 -1.80 -13.68 21.33
C GLY A 121 -3.31 -13.50 21.19
N ASN A 122 -4.10 -14.31 21.91
CA ASN A 122 -5.56 -14.24 21.84
C ASN A 122 -6.12 -12.89 22.31
N SER A 123 -5.54 -12.29 23.35
CA SER A 123 -5.99 -10.98 23.85
C SER A 123 -5.65 -9.87 22.86
N ILE A 124 -4.49 -9.94 22.19
CA ILE A 124 -4.11 -9.00 21.12
C ILE A 124 -5.07 -9.10 19.94
N VAL A 125 -5.41 -10.31 19.48
CA VAL A 125 -6.35 -10.51 18.35
C VAL A 125 -7.72 -9.92 18.67
N ILE A 126 -8.31 -10.27 19.81
CA ILE A 126 -9.61 -9.75 20.24
C ILE A 126 -9.56 -8.22 20.39
N TRP A 127 -8.45 -7.69 20.93
CA TRP A 127 -8.26 -6.25 21.05
C TRP A 127 -8.18 -5.55 19.69
N ILE A 128 -7.50 -6.13 18.68
CA ILE A 128 -7.44 -5.58 17.33
C ILE A 128 -8.84 -5.60 16.69
N TRP A 129 -9.55 -6.72 16.81
CA TRP A 129 -10.88 -6.89 16.24
C TRP A 129 -11.93 -5.99 16.89
N GLY A 130 -11.76 -5.68 18.17
CA GLY A 130 -12.78 -5.00 18.98
C GLY A 130 -13.97 -5.92 19.27
N GLY A 131 -13.74 -7.24 19.31
CA GLY A 131 -14.75 -8.27 19.46
C GLY A 131 -14.17 -9.67 19.21
N PHE A 132 -15.04 -10.69 19.21
CA PHE A 132 -14.63 -12.10 19.03
C PHE A 132 -14.38 -12.50 17.57
N SER A 133 -14.73 -11.65 16.62
CA SER A 133 -14.52 -11.85 15.19
C SER A 133 -14.37 -10.52 14.48
N ILE A 134 -13.88 -10.57 13.23
CA ILE A 134 -13.92 -9.42 12.32
C ILE A 134 -15.37 -8.95 12.18
N SER A 135 -15.62 -7.67 12.48
CA SER A 135 -16.96 -7.08 12.58
C SER A 135 -16.95 -5.58 12.27
N ASN A 136 -18.06 -4.89 12.53
CA ASN A 136 -18.17 -3.44 12.32
C ASN A 136 -17.16 -2.62 13.13
N ALA A 137 -16.84 -3.07 14.35
CA ALA A 137 -15.80 -2.44 15.17
C ALA A 137 -14.43 -2.53 14.51
N THR A 138 -14.13 -3.64 13.83
CA THR A 138 -12.88 -3.82 13.08
C THR A 138 -12.84 -2.88 11.87
N LEU A 139 -13.91 -2.86 11.07
CA LEU A 139 -13.98 -2.08 9.84
C LEU A 139 -13.79 -0.58 10.09
N THR A 140 -14.52 -0.04 11.06
CA THR A 140 -14.44 1.38 11.45
C THR A 140 -13.02 1.78 11.87
N ARG A 141 -12.35 0.95 12.69
CA ARG A 141 -10.96 1.19 13.11
C ARG A 141 -9.98 1.08 11.96
N PHE A 142 -10.16 0.08 11.10
CA PHE A 142 -9.28 -0.14 9.94
C PHE A 142 -9.39 1.02 8.96
N PHE A 143 -10.58 1.61 8.79
CA PHE A 143 -10.73 2.85 8.03
C PHE A 143 -9.95 4.00 8.67
N SER A 144 -10.10 4.25 9.97
CA SER A 144 -9.36 5.31 10.67
C SER A 144 -7.84 5.14 10.57
N ILE A 145 -7.35 3.90 10.75
CA ILE A 145 -5.93 3.55 10.61
C ILE A 145 -5.46 3.77 9.16
N HIS A 146 -6.21 3.26 8.18
CA HIS A 146 -5.89 3.43 6.77
C HIS A 146 -5.84 4.91 6.36
N PHE A 147 -6.71 5.74 6.93
CA PHE A 147 -6.76 7.16 6.64
C PHE A 147 -5.55 7.91 7.21
N ILE A 148 -5.11 7.60 8.45
CA ILE A 148 -4.02 8.34 9.10
C ILE A 148 -2.63 7.91 8.64
N LEU A 149 -2.42 6.63 8.34
CA LEU A 149 -1.10 6.08 8.02
C LEU A 149 -0.40 6.76 6.81
N PRO A 150 -1.08 7.12 5.70
CA PRO A 150 -0.46 7.85 4.60
C PRO A 150 0.21 9.17 5.01
N PHE A 151 -0.35 9.88 5.99
CA PHE A 151 0.24 11.12 6.52
C PHE A 151 1.47 10.85 7.39
N ILE A 152 1.44 9.74 8.15
CA ILE A 152 2.63 9.26 8.88
C ILE A 152 3.72 8.86 7.88
N ILE A 153 3.36 8.23 6.75
CA ILE A 153 4.31 7.90 5.68
C ILE A 153 4.95 9.17 5.07
N ILE A 154 4.20 10.27 4.90
CA ILE A 154 4.79 11.57 4.50
C ILE A 154 5.87 11.99 5.50
N PHE A 155 5.55 11.97 6.80
CA PHE A 155 6.50 12.36 7.84
C PHE A 155 7.78 11.52 7.82
N PHE A 156 7.66 10.20 7.74
CA PHE A 156 8.83 9.32 7.61
C PHE A 156 9.59 9.48 6.29
N THR A 157 8.91 9.88 5.21
CA THR A 157 9.57 10.19 3.93
C THR A 157 10.46 11.43 4.05
N LEU A 158 10.03 12.45 4.79
CA LEU A 158 10.86 13.63 5.08
C LEU A 158 12.10 13.25 5.92
N ILE A 159 11.93 12.40 6.94
CA ILE A 159 13.05 11.88 7.74
C ILE A 159 14.01 11.05 6.86
N HIS A 160 13.48 10.22 5.97
CA HIS A 160 14.27 9.42 5.04
C HIS A 160 15.15 10.31 4.14
N LEU A 161 14.57 11.36 3.57
CA LEU A 161 15.29 12.31 2.72
C LEU A 161 16.29 13.15 3.53
N PHE A 162 15.96 13.51 4.76
CA PHE A 162 16.88 14.22 5.65
C PHE A 162 18.17 13.42 5.89
N PHE A 163 18.07 12.13 6.25
CA PHE A 163 19.25 11.29 6.42
C PHE A 163 20.01 11.05 5.11
N LEU A 164 19.30 10.92 3.98
CA LEU A 164 19.93 10.83 2.67
C LEU A 164 20.72 12.11 2.34
N HIS A 165 20.20 13.29 2.67
CA HIS A 165 20.84 14.56 2.39
C HIS A 165 22.11 14.79 3.24
N MET A 166 22.19 14.17 4.43
CA MET A 166 23.40 14.24 5.26
C MET A 166 24.61 13.55 4.60
N THR A 167 24.39 12.48 3.84
CA THR A 167 25.47 11.74 3.16
C THR A 167 25.60 12.08 1.68
N GLY A 168 24.50 12.51 1.06
CA GLY A 168 24.34 12.51 -0.40
C GLY A 168 23.98 11.12 -0.94
N SER A 169 23.63 11.09 -2.24
CA SER A 169 23.26 9.86 -2.95
C SER A 169 24.46 8.97 -3.26
N ASN A 170 24.23 7.66 -3.29
CA ASN A 170 25.17 6.69 -3.85
C ASN A 170 25.20 6.75 -5.39
N ASN A 171 26.19 6.14 -6.01
CA ASN A 171 26.35 6.03 -7.47
C ASN A 171 26.67 4.58 -7.89
N PRO A 172 26.49 4.23 -9.18
CA PRO A 172 26.67 2.85 -9.66
C PRO A 172 28.08 2.27 -9.49
N LEU A 173 29.11 3.12 -9.42
CA LEU A 173 30.50 2.67 -9.25
C LEU A 173 30.84 2.41 -7.77
N GLY A 174 30.00 2.84 -6.82
CA GLY A 174 30.23 2.66 -5.38
C GLY A 174 31.43 3.44 -4.82
N ILE A 175 31.99 4.37 -5.59
CA ILE A 175 33.14 5.21 -5.20
C ILE A 175 32.68 6.61 -4.77
N ASN A 176 33.58 7.40 -4.17
CA ASN A 176 33.25 8.77 -3.77
C ASN A 176 32.94 9.66 -4.99
N SER A 177 31.71 10.18 -5.08
CA SER A 177 31.25 11.04 -6.18
C SER A 177 31.53 12.53 -5.97
N ASN A 178 32.16 12.94 -4.85
CA ASN A 178 32.43 14.36 -4.56
C ASN A 178 33.29 15.06 -5.63
N PHE A 179 34.08 14.32 -6.40
CA PHE A 179 34.93 14.86 -7.47
C PHE A 179 34.15 15.25 -8.73
N ASP A 180 32.92 14.75 -8.91
CA ASP A 180 32.12 14.92 -10.13
C ASP A 180 30.63 15.10 -9.80
N LYS A 181 30.33 16.05 -8.92
CA LYS A 181 28.94 16.41 -8.61
C LYS A 181 28.42 17.43 -9.62
N ILE A 182 27.21 17.19 -10.10
CA ILE A 182 26.41 18.14 -10.85
C ILE A 182 25.23 18.64 -10.02
N THR A 183 24.70 19.81 -10.36
CA THR A 183 23.49 20.35 -9.73
C THR A 183 22.27 19.48 -10.03
N PHE A 184 21.29 19.45 -9.11
CA PHE A 184 20.06 18.69 -9.33
C PHE A 184 19.27 19.23 -10.53
N SER A 185 19.10 20.55 -10.60
CA SER A 185 18.51 21.23 -11.76
C SER A 185 19.60 21.69 -12.72
N PRO A 186 19.45 21.50 -14.05
CA PRO A 186 18.31 20.90 -14.74
C PRO A 186 18.39 19.37 -14.88
N TYR A 187 19.56 18.77 -14.63
CA TYR A 187 19.89 17.41 -15.05
C TYR A 187 18.97 16.33 -14.50
N PHE A 188 18.85 16.23 -13.17
CA PHE A 188 18.01 15.23 -12.52
C PHE A 188 16.52 15.57 -12.65
N LEU A 189 16.16 16.86 -12.74
CA LEU A 189 14.79 17.28 -12.99
C LEU A 189 14.25 16.74 -14.33
N ILE A 190 15.02 16.90 -15.42
CA ILE A 190 14.64 16.38 -16.74
C ILE A 190 14.59 14.86 -16.73
N LYS A 191 15.57 14.20 -16.11
CA LYS A 191 15.60 12.74 -15.99
C LYS A 191 14.38 12.20 -15.23
N ASP A 192 14.03 12.83 -14.12
CA ASP A 192 12.88 12.44 -13.31
C ASP A 192 11.56 12.69 -14.05
N LEU A 193 11.48 13.73 -14.90
CA LEU A 193 10.32 13.99 -15.75
C LEU A 193 10.13 12.89 -16.81
N ILE A 194 11.21 12.44 -17.45
CA ILE A 194 11.16 11.29 -18.38
C ILE A 194 10.70 10.03 -17.63
N GLY A 195 11.25 9.79 -16.43
CA GLY A 195 10.82 8.71 -15.54
C GLY A 195 9.33 8.79 -15.19
N LEU A 196 8.81 9.98 -14.90
CA LEU A 196 7.39 10.22 -14.66
C LEU A 196 6.54 9.90 -15.89
N ILE A 197 6.94 10.32 -17.10
CA ILE A 197 6.20 10.02 -18.33
C ILE A 197 6.10 8.50 -18.55
N MET A 198 7.20 7.76 -18.38
CA MET A 198 7.20 6.29 -18.49
C MET A 198 6.32 5.64 -17.42
N PHE A 199 6.40 6.12 -16.17
CA PHE A 199 5.55 5.66 -15.09
C PHE A 199 4.07 5.88 -15.40
N MET A 200 3.69 7.09 -15.84
CA MET A 200 2.30 7.44 -16.15
C MET A 200 1.76 6.62 -17.32
N TRP A 201 2.58 6.34 -18.32
CA TRP A 201 2.18 5.49 -19.44
C TRP A 201 1.82 4.07 -18.97
N MET A 202 2.69 3.43 -18.17
CA MET A 202 2.39 2.11 -17.59
C MET A 202 1.18 2.14 -16.65
N PHE A 203 1.09 3.16 -15.79
CA PHE A 203 0.00 3.30 -14.84
C PHE A 203 -1.35 3.47 -15.54
N PHE A 204 -1.43 4.26 -16.61
CA PHE A 204 -2.66 4.43 -17.38
C PHE A 204 -3.04 3.20 -18.18
N ILE A 205 -2.09 2.47 -18.77
CA ILE A 205 -2.39 1.18 -19.41
C ILE A 205 -3.06 0.24 -18.38
N LEU A 206 -2.45 0.10 -17.20
CA LEU A 206 -3.01 -0.74 -16.15
C LEU A 206 -4.38 -0.24 -15.68
N ALA A 207 -4.50 1.04 -15.34
CA ALA A 207 -5.69 1.55 -14.67
C ALA A 207 -6.87 1.87 -15.62
N LEU A 208 -6.64 2.07 -16.92
CA LEU A 208 -7.68 2.39 -17.90
C LEU A 208 -8.02 1.20 -18.80
N ILE A 209 -7.01 0.44 -19.26
CA ILE A 209 -7.22 -0.66 -20.20
C ILE A 209 -7.43 -1.98 -19.45
N PHE A 210 -6.68 -2.21 -18.36
CA PHE A 210 -6.71 -3.47 -17.60
C PHE A 210 -6.99 -3.28 -16.09
N PRO A 211 -8.04 -2.54 -15.70
CA PRO A 211 -8.23 -2.03 -14.32
C PRO A 211 -8.38 -3.12 -13.25
N TYR A 212 -8.68 -4.35 -13.66
CA TYR A 212 -8.92 -5.50 -12.76
C TYR A 212 -7.89 -6.62 -12.92
N LEU A 213 -6.85 -6.44 -13.75
CA LEU A 213 -5.85 -7.47 -14.03
C LEU A 213 -5.16 -8.01 -12.77
N LEU A 214 -4.91 -7.12 -11.79
CA LEU A 214 -4.20 -7.45 -10.55
C LEU A 214 -5.13 -7.73 -9.37
N ASN A 215 -6.46 -7.72 -9.55
CA ASN A 215 -7.42 -7.88 -8.46
C ASN A 215 -8.02 -9.29 -8.44
N ASP A 216 -8.27 -9.82 -7.24
CA ASP A 216 -9.00 -11.08 -7.10
C ASP A 216 -10.50 -10.90 -7.38
N HIS A 217 -11.04 -11.76 -8.26
CA HIS A 217 -12.46 -11.74 -8.65
C HIS A 217 -13.41 -12.00 -7.48
N ASN A 218 -12.99 -12.76 -6.46
CA ASN A 218 -13.80 -13.01 -5.27
C ASN A 218 -14.05 -11.73 -4.46
N ASN A 219 -13.22 -10.69 -4.61
CA ASN A 219 -13.46 -9.42 -3.94
C ASN A 219 -14.58 -8.58 -4.58
N PHE A 220 -15.19 -9.07 -5.67
CA PHE A 220 -16.46 -8.55 -6.22
C PHE A 220 -17.69 -9.27 -5.65
N ILE A 221 -17.50 -10.20 -4.71
CA ILE A 221 -18.58 -10.85 -3.95
C ILE A 221 -18.59 -10.24 -2.55
N MET A 222 -19.75 -9.79 -2.08
CA MET A 222 -19.90 -9.25 -0.72
C MET A 222 -19.46 -10.29 0.32
N ALA A 223 -18.76 -9.86 1.36
CA ALA A 223 -18.28 -10.75 2.41
C ALA A 223 -19.43 -11.57 3.03
N ASN A 224 -19.25 -12.89 3.12
CA ASN A 224 -20.13 -13.78 3.86
C ASN A 224 -19.30 -14.58 4.86
N PRO A 225 -19.45 -14.36 6.17
CA PRO A 225 -18.66 -15.04 7.20
C PRO A 225 -18.94 -16.55 7.28
N MET A 226 -20.01 -17.04 6.66
CA MET A 226 -20.38 -18.47 6.65
C MET A 226 -19.86 -19.21 5.42
N ILE A 227 -19.26 -18.52 4.43
CA ILE A 227 -18.79 -19.12 3.18
C ILE A 227 -17.33 -18.70 2.95
N THR A 228 -16.41 -19.62 3.18
CA THR A 228 -14.99 -19.47 2.88
C THR A 228 -14.72 -19.65 1.37
N PRO A 229 -13.97 -18.75 0.72
CA PRO A 229 -13.46 -18.98 -0.63
C PRO A 229 -12.55 -20.21 -0.68
N ASN A 230 -12.54 -20.92 -1.81
CA ASN A 230 -11.72 -22.12 -2.01
C ASN A 230 -10.22 -21.85 -1.80
N HIS A 231 -9.74 -20.67 -2.21
CA HIS A 231 -8.34 -20.28 -2.10
C HIS A 231 -8.23 -18.88 -1.49
N ILE A 232 -8.02 -18.79 -0.19
CA ILE A 232 -7.75 -17.52 0.49
C ILE A 232 -6.27 -17.17 0.29
N GLN A 233 -6.01 -16.01 -0.29
CA GLN A 233 -4.67 -15.47 -0.50
C GLN A 233 -4.69 -13.94 -0.37
N PRO A 234 -3.56 -13.31 0.02
CA PRO A 234 -3.45 -11.86 -0.01
C PRO A 234 -3.21 -11.36 -1.44
N GLU A 235 -3.24 -10.05 -1.61
CA GLU A 235 -2.84 -9.37 -2.84
C GLU A 235 -1.41 -9.73 -3.27
N TRP A 236 -1.13 -9.61 -4.58
CA TRP A 236 0.07 -10.15 -5.22
C TRP A 236 1.38 -9.71 -4.55
N TYR A 237 1.43 -8.46 -4.07
CA TYR A 237 2.60 -7.89 -3.42
C TYR A 237 2.90 -8.50 -2.04
N PHE A 238 2.04 -9.36 -1.49
CA PHE A 238 2.29 -10.14 -0.28
C PHE A 238 2.50 -11.64 -0.54
N LEU A 239 2.35 -12.13 -1.77
CA LEU A 239 2.39 -13.57 -2.03
C LEU A 239 3.73 -14.21 -1.69
N PHE A 240 4.85 -13.49 -1.83
CA PHE A 240 6.17 -14.02 -1.49
C PHE A 240 6.29 -14.29 0.02
N SER A 241 5.84 -13.37 0.88
CA SER A 241 5.88 -13.55 2.33
C SER A 241 4.84 -14.57 2.79
N TYR A 242 3.67 -14.59 2.14
CA TYR A 242 2.65 -15.62 2.36
C TYR A 242 3.16 -17.03 2.04
N SER A 243 3.96 -17.17 0.98
CA SER A 243 4.57 -18.45 0.62
C SER A 243 5.64 -18.90 1.61
N ILE A 244 6.37 -17.98 2.24
CA ILE A 244 7.35 -18.28 3.30
C ILE A 244 6.65 -18.73 4.60
N LEU A 245 5.45 -18.21 4.86
CA LEU A 245 4.66 -18.54 6.05
C LEU A 245 4.08 -19.96 6.02
N ARG A 246 3.71 -20.46 4.84
CA ARG A 246 3.12 -21.79 4.64
C ARG A 246 4.18 -22.89 4.67
#